data_AF-A0A6N3EWU3-F1
#
_entry.id   AF-A0A6N3EWU3-F1
#
_cell.length_a   1.000
_cell.length_b   1.000
_cell.length_c   1.000
_cell.angle_alpha   90.00
_cell.angle_beta   90.00
_cell.angle_gamma   90.00
#
_symmetry.space_group_name_H-M   'P 1'
#
loop_
_entity.id
_entity.type
_entity.pdbx_description
1 polymer ?
#
loop_
_entity_poly.entity_id
_entity_poly.type
_entity_poly.pdbx_seq_one_letter_code
_entity_poly.pdbx_strand_id
1 'polypeptide(L)'
;MKKPDCIKHWRDIEGPDDATYPDSNELFSIGAPLARSLGLRRIGIHHERLLPGRRTSYPHAESDEEEFIYVLEGYPEAWINGYL
;
A
#
# COMPACT_ATOMS: atom_id res chain seq x y z
N MET A 1 -26.52 5.59 -15.91
CA MET A 1 -26.36 6.12 -14.53
C MET A 1 -24.89 6.53 -14.37
N LYS A 2 -24.58 7.74 -13.87
CA LYS A 2 -23.19 8.21 -13.71
C LYS A 2 -22.58 7.61 -12.43
N LYS A 3 -21.32 7.15 -12.46
CA LYS A 3 -20.58 6.69 -11.27
C LYS A 3 -20.44 7.87 -10.28
N PRO A 4 -20.80 7.72 -8.99
CA PRO A 4 -20.57 8.75 -7.98
C PRO A 4 -19.09 9.07 -7.79
N ASP A 5 -18.75 10.34 -7.53
CA ASP A 5 -17.36 10.78 -7.37
C ASP A 5 -16.67 10.17 -6.14
N CYS A 6 -17.44 9.71 -5.15
CA CYS A 6 -16.96 8.98 -3.97
C CYS A 6 -16.59 7.51 -4.24
N ILE A 7 -16.77 7.01 -5.47
CA ILE A 7 -16.38 5.67 -5.89
C ILE A 7 -15.23 5.78 -6.88
N LYS A 8 -14.02 5.42 -6.45
CA LYS A 8 -12.82 5.36 -7.28
C LYS A 8 -12.31 3.94 -7.41
N HIS A 9 -11.83 3.60 -8.60
CA HIS A 9 -11.12 2.34 -8.82
C HIS A 9 -9.64 2.59 -8.55
N TRP A 10 -8.94 1.65 -7.90
CA TRP A 10 -7.53 1.83 -7.52
C TRP A 10 -6.64 2.10 -8.74
N ARG A 11 -6.90 1.43 -9.89
CA ARG A 11 -6.19 1.68 -11.16
C ARG A 11 -6.26 3.12 -11.66
N ASP A 12 -7.30 3.86 -11.29
CA ASP A 12 -7.45 5.26 -11.71
C ASP A 12 -6.50 6.20 -10.94
N ILE A 13 -5.91 5.73 -9.84
CA ILE A 13 -5.11 6.53 -8.89
C ILE A 13 -3.80 5.84 -8.46
N GLU A 14 -3.45 4.71 -9.08
CA GLU A 14 -2.19 4.02 -8.83
C GLU A 14 -1.04 4.93 -9.31
N GLY A 15 -0.03 5.07 -8.45
CA GLY A 15 1.17 5.83 -8.78
C GLY A 15 2.08 5.10 -9.78
N PRO A 16 3.15 5.78 -10.23
CA PRO A 16 4.22 5.14 -10.99
C PRO A 16 4.95 4.06 -10.18
N ASP A 17 5.66 3.18 -10.89
CA ASP A 17 6.52 2.15 -10.29
C ASP A 17 7.90 2.72 -9.91
N ASP A 18 7.92 3.62 -8.93
CA ASP A 18 9.13 4.35 -8.52
C ASP A 18 9.27 4.54 -6.99
N ALA A 19 8.42 3.89 -6.20
CA ALA A 19 8.46 3.99 -4.74
C ALA A 19 9.78 3.44 -4.20
N THR A 20 10.55 4.31 -3.55
CA THR A 20 11.85 4.02 -2.94
C THR A 20 12.10 4.93 -1.73
N TYR A 21 13.03 4.55 -0.85
CA TYR A 21 13.49 5.43 0.23
C TYR A 21 14.68 6.28 -0.23
N PRO A 22 14.90 7.49 0.34
CA PRO A 22 15.97 8.39 -0.11
C PRO A 22 17.40 7.82 -0.03
N ASP A 23 17.61 6.80 0.80
CA ASP A 23 18.89 6.14 1.05
C ASP A 23 19.09 4.84 0.26
N SER A 24 18.14 4.47 -0.61
CA SER A 24 18.19 3.21 -1.37
C SER A 24 17.67 3.40 -2.81
N ASN A 25 18.03 2.48 -3.69
CA ASN A 25 17.43 2.33 -5.02
C ASN A 25 16.48 1.13 -5.11
N GLU A 26 16.19 0.49 -3.97
CA GLU A 26 15.23 -0.61 -3.88
C GLU A 26 13.82 -0.11 -4.19
N LEU A 27 13.12 -0.82 -5.07
CA LEU A 27 11.71 -0.52 -5.38
C LEU A 27 10.79 -1.30 -4.44
N PHE A 28 9.79 -0.62 -3.91
CA PHE A 28 8.75 -1.19 -3.05
C PHE A 28 7.49 -1.53 -3.84
N SER A 29 6.35 -1.64 -3.14
CA SER A 29 5.03 -1.81 -3.75
C SER A 29 4.62 -0.58 -4.55
N ILE A 30 3.74 -0.80 -5.54
CA ILE A 30 3.11 0.27 -6.31
C ILE A 30 1.80 0.65 -5.61
N GLY A 31 1.74 1.87 -5.10
CA GLY A 31 0.66 2.32 -4.22
C GLY A 31 -0.46 3.09 -4.92
N ALA A 32 -1.69 2.86 -4.48
CA ALA A 32 -2.89 3.63 -4.81
C ALA A 32 -3.52 4.19 -3.51
N PRO A 33 -3.27 5.46 -3.16
CA PRO A 33 -3.67 6.04 -1.86
C PRO A 33 -5.16 6.45 -1.85
N LEU A 34 -6.05 5.45 -1.76
CA LEU A 34 -7.51 5.61 -1.82
C LEU A 34 -8.03 6.61 -0.79
N ALA A 35 -7.61 6.50 0.48
CA ALA A 35 -8.06 7.40 1.54
C ALA A 35 -7.77 8.87 1.21
N ARG A 36 -6.53 9.17 0.78
CA ARG A 36 -6.13 10.52 0.35
C ARG A 36 -6.95 10.97 -0.87
N SER A 37 -7.11 10.11 -1.86
CA SER A 37 -7.86 10.46 -3.07
C SER A 37 -9.37 10.64 -2.84
N LEU A 38 -9.94 10.06 -1.78
CA LEU A 38 -11.36 10.15 -1.43
C LEU A 38 -11.63 11.13 -0.28
N GLY A 39 -10.59 11.75 0.28
CA GLY A 39 -10.71 12.75 1.35
C GLY A 39 -10.98 12.18 2.74
N LEU A 40 -10.68 10.89 2.97
CA LEU A 40 -10.74 10.29 4.31
C LEU A 40 -9.62 10.85 5.19
N ARG A 41 -9.92 11.10 6.47
CA ARG A 41 -8.99 11.78 7.41
C ARG A 41 -8.67 11.00 8.68
N ARG A 42 -9.39 9.90 8.93
CA ARG A 42 -9.29 9.13 10.19
C ARG A 42 -8.84 7.68 9.99
N ILE A 43 -8.68 7.26 8.74
CA ILE A 43 -8.20 5.93 8.38
C ILE A 43 -7.39 6.04 7.09
N GLY A 44 -6.20 5.45 7.09
CA GLY A 44 -5.42 5.20 5.89
C GLY A 44 -5.99 3.99 5.15
N ILE A 45 -6.21 4.12 3.85
CA ILE A 45 -6.59 3.00 2.98
C ILE A 45 -5.74 3.11 1.73
N HIS A 46 -4.84 2.15 1.57
CA HIS A 46 -4.00 2.00 0.39
C HIS A 46 -4.31 0.67 -0.27
N HIS A 47 -4.42 0.67 -1.59
CA HIS A 47 -4.30 -0.56 -2.37
C HIS A 47 -2.87 -0.64 -2.87
N GLU A 48 -2.20 -1.75 -2.62
CA GLU A 48 -0.80 -1.94 -3.01
C GLU A 48 -0.65 -3.14 -3.92
N ARG A 49 0.12 -2.98 -5.00
CA ARG A 49 0.61 -4.11 -5.79
C ARG A 49 2.04 -4.41 -5.41
N LEU A 50 2.24 -5.56 -4.79
CA LEU A 50 3.56 -6.06 -4.45
C LEU A 50 4.07 -6.97 -5.58
N LEU A 51 5.06 -6.49 -6.33
CA LEU A 51 5.69 -7.30 -7.39
C LEU A 51 6.64 -8.36 -6.78
N PRO A 52 6.87 -9.49 -7.47
CA PRO A 52 7.78 -10.53 -6.98
C PRO A 52 9.17 -9.99 -6.65
N GLY A 53 9.74 -10.45 -5.53
CA GLY A 53 11.07 -10.04 -5.06
C GLY A 53 11.14 -8.65 -4.43
N ARG A 54 9.99 -8.02 -4.16
CA ARG A 54 9.90 -6.72 -3.48
C ARG A 54 9.25 -6.86 -2.10
N ARG A 55 9.35 -5.80 -1.31
CA ARG A 55 8.67 -5.63 -0.02
C ARG A 55 7.86 -4.34 -0.01
N THR A 56 6.95 -4.19 0.95
CA THR A 56 6.12 -2.99 1.11
C THR A 56 6.86 -1.86 1.84
N SER A 57 7.79 -2.20 2.73
CA SER A 57 8.54 -1.24 3.55
C SER A 57 9.82 -1.86 4.13
N TYR A 58 10.63 -1.05 4.80
CA TYR A 58 11.63 -1.57 5.74
C TYR A 58 10.95 -2.18 6.96
N PRO A 59 11.53 -3.19 7.62
CA PRO A 59 11.01 -3.71 8.87
C PRO A 59 10.82 -2.59 9.89
N HIS A 60 9.58 -2.42 10.35
CA HIS A 60 9.21 -1.40 11.32
C HIS A 60 8.04 -1.87 12.18
N ALA A 61 7.71 -1.05 13.17
CA ALA A 61 6.51 -1.19 13.98
C ALA A 61 5.98 0.21 14.28
N GLU A 62 4.66 0.36 14.28
CA GLU A 62 4.00 1.60 14.64
C GLU A 62 3.82 1.69 16.16
N SER A 63 4.09 2.87 16.74
CA SER A 63 3.93 3.09 18.19
C SER A 63 2.49 3.42 18.59
N ASP A 64 1.78 4.15 17.73
CA ASP A 64 0.50 4.79 18.04
C ASP A 64 -0.61 4.44 17.04
N GLU A 65 -0.30 3.67 15.99
CA GLU A 65 -1.24 3.31 14.93
C GLU A 65 -1.45 1.79 14.87
N GLU A 66 -2.69 1.37 14.65
CA GLU A 66 -3.03 0.00 14.29
C GLU A 66 -2.95 -0.15 12.77
N GLU A 67 -2.34 -1.24 12.29
CA GLU A 67 -2.25 -1.56 10.86
C GLU A 67 -2.85 -2.94 10.57
N PHE A 68 -3.55 -3.05 9.44
CA PHE A 68 -4.18 -4.30 8.99
C PHE A 68 -4.00 -4.49 7.48
N ILE A 69 -3.61 -5.71 7.10
CA ILE A 69 -3.39 -6.10 5.70
C ILE A 69 -4.40 -7.18 5.31
N TYR A 70 -5.07 -6.97 4.16
CA TYR A 70 -5.93 -7.97 3.54
C TYR A 70 -5.43 -8.33 2.14
N VAL A 71 -5.07 -9.59 1.94
CA VAL A 71 -4.59 -10.09 0.64
C VAL A 71 -5.79 -10.30 -0.29
N LEU A 72 -5.85 -9.49 -1.35
CA LEU A 72 -6.89 -9.62 -2.39
C LEU A 72 -6.56 -10.73 -3.39
N GLU A 73 -5.28 -10.88 -3.74
CA GLU A 73 -4.76 -11.84 -4.71
C GLU A 73 -3.27 -12.11 -4.44
N GLY A 74 -2.80 -13.33 -4.76
CA GLY A 74 -1.40 -13.74 -4.61
C GLY A 74 -1.08 -14.40 -3.28
N TYR A 75 0.21 -14.63 -3.04
CA TYR A 75 0.73 -15.36 -1.88
C TYR A 75 1.96 -14.63 -1.30
N PRO A 76 1.78 -13.45 -0.67
CA PRO A 76 2.89 -12.76 -0.02
C PRO A 76 3.33 -13.50 1.25
N GLU A 77 4.60 -13.31 1.62
CA GLU A 77 5.13 -13.73 2.91
C GLU A 77 5.05 -12.55 3.90
N ALA A 78 4.72 -12.83 5.16
CA ALA A 78 4.65 -11.82 6.20
C ALA A 78 5.83 -11.99 7.15
N TRP A 79 6.83 -11.12 7.03
CA TRP A 79 7.93 -11.09 7.98
C TRP A 79 7.49 -10.40 9.27
N ILE A 80 7.49 -11.12 10.39
CA ILE A 80 7.05 -10.61 11.69
C ILE A 80 8.07 -11.02 12.76
N ASN A 81 8.67 -10.03 13.43
CA ASN A 81 9.60 -10.23 14.56
C ASN A 81 10.77 -11.20 14.26
N GLY A 82 11.32 -11.18 13.05
CA GLY A 82 12.43 -12.06 12.67
C GLY A 82 12.04 -13.35 11.96
N TYR A 83 10.75 -13.61 11.78
CA TYR A 83 10.23 -14.86 11.22
C TYR A 83 9.45 -14.61 9.93
N LEU A 84 9.63 -15.50 8.94
CA LEU A 84 8.79 -15.60 7.74
C LEU A 84 7.68 -16.63 7.97
#